data_AF-A0A5J4URK0-F1
#
_entry.id   AF-A0A5J4URK0-F1
#
_cell.length_a   1.000
_cell.length_b   1.000
_cell.length_c   1.000
_cell.angle_alpha   90.00
_cell.angle_beta   90.00
_cell.angle_gamma   90.00
#
_symmetry.space_group_name_H-M   'P 1'
#
loop_
_entity.id
_entity.type
_entity.pdbx_description
1 polymer ?
#
loop_
_entity_poly.entity_id
_entity_poly.type
_entity_poly.pdbx_seq_one_letter_code
_entity_poly.pdbx_strand_id
1 'polypeptide(L)'
;TASDIMFSSKDRIDEAGGIQVVASGYHQLSDEDQTPGEVKISGFTDNFASYLECETDQCEELPCGGAMGSVPTDCEVKEPEKKKGFPSWAIAVIIAGALLIVAVIVVIVLCLIYKKV
;
A
#
# COMPACT_ATOMS: atom_id res chain seq x y z
N THR A 1 13.22 -22.06 -7.21
CA THR A 1 12.56 -20.87 -6.65
C THR A 1 12.99 -19.70 -7.50
N ALA A 2 12.05 -18.90 -8.02
CA ALA A 2 12.42 -17.67 -8.70
C ALA A 2 13.24 -16.76 -7.74
N SER A 3 14.18 -15.99 -8.28
CA SER A 3 15.04 -15.14 -7.47
C SER A 3 14.35 -13.81 -7.23
N ASP A 4 14.19 -13.40 -5.97
CA ASP A 4 13.65 -12.08 -5.65
C ASP A 4 14.79 -11.06 -5.55
N ILE A 5 14.62 -9.90 -6.15
CA ILE A 5 15.57 -8.79 -6.08
C ILE A 5 14.88 -7.57 -5.45
N MET A 6 15.44 -7.09 -4.36
CA MET A 6 14.96 -5.90 -3.66
C MET A 6 16.00 -4.80 -3.71
N PHE A 7 15.68 -3.70 -4.39
CA PHE A 7 16.52 -2.51 -4.42
C PHE A 7 16.08 -1.51 -3.36
N SER A 8 17.05 -1.01 -2.60
CA SER A 8 16.79 -0.03 -1.52
C SER A 8 16.72 1.41 -2.01
N SER A 9 17.23 1.73 -3.20
CA SER A 9 17.33 3.11 -3.70
C SER A 9 17.20 3.18 -5.21
N LYS A 10 16.23 3.98 -5.67
CA LYS A 10 16.05 4.28 -7.09
C LYS A 10 17.18 5.12 -7.68
N ASP A 11 17.64 6.14 -6.94
CA ASP A 11 18.69 7.05 -7.41
C ASP A 11 19.98 6.29 -7.78
N ARG A 12 20.34 5.26 -6.99
CA ARG A 12 21.51 4.43 -7.28
C ARG A 12 21.33 3.51 -8.49
N ILE A 13 20.10 3.05 -8.73
CA ILE A 13 19.78 2.27 -9.92
C ILE A 13 19.92 3.16 -11.16
N ASP A 14 19.42 4.39 -11.08
CA ASP A 14 19.52 5.35 -12.19
C ASP A 14 20.96 5.76 -12.49
N GLU A 15 21.76 6.02 -11.45
CA GLU A 15 23.21 6.29 -11.59
C GLU A 15 23.94 5.14 -12.27
N ALA A 16 23.51 3.89 -12.03
CA ALA A 16 24.08 2.69 -12.61
C ALA A 16 23.58 2.36 -14.02
N GLY A 17 22.75 3.21 -14.63
CA GLY A 17 22.23 2.98 -15.98
C GLY A 17 20.84 2.31 -16.02
N GLY A 18 20.10 2.34 -14.91
CA GLY A 18 18.70 1.92 -14.85
C GLY A 18 18.51 0.44 -14.55
N ILE A 19 17.25 0.05 -14.29
CA ILE A 19 16.90 -1.27 -13.77
C ILE A 19 17.25 -2.41 -14.73
N GLN A 20 17.14 -2.19 -16.05
CA GLN A 20 17.53 -3.18 -17.06
C GLN A 20 19.02 -3.49 -17.06
N VAL A 21 19.86 -2.50 -16.77
CA VAL A 21 21.31 -2.67 -16.70
C VAL A 21 21.69 -3.35 -15.40
N VAL A 22 21.14 -2.90 -14.28
CA VAL A 22 21.51 -3.42 -12.94
C VAL A 22 21.01 -4.86 -12.72
N ALA A 23 19.84 -5.19 -13.26
CA ALA A 23 19.26 -6.52 -13.18
C ALA A 23 19.47 -7.33 -14.49
N SER A 24 20.50 -7.00 -15.27
CA SER A 24 20.81 -7.72 -16.50
C SER A 24 21.07 -9.20 -16.22
N GLY A 25 20.43 -10.09 -16.96
CA GLY A 25 20.53 -11.54 -16.75
C GLY A 25 19.57 -12.10 -15.70
N TYR A 26 18.69 -11.26 -15.14
CA TYR A 26 17.51 -11.74 -14.44
C TYR A 26 16.67 -12.62 -15.40
N HIS A 27 16.30 -13.80 -14.93
CA HIS A 27 15.41 -14.69 -15.65
C HIS A 27 14.48 -15.39 -14.65
N GLN A 28 13.20 -15.37 -14.97
CA GLN A 28 12.13 -16.02 -14.25
C GLN A 28 12.15 -17.50 -14.59
N LEU A 29 12.16 -18.35 -13.56
CA LEU A 29 12.06 -19.79 -13.76
C LEU A 29 10.61 -20.12 -14.17
N SER A 30 10.41 -20.60 -15.40
CA SER A 30 9.09 -20.84 -16.01
C SER A 30 8.39 -22.14 -15.58
N ASP A 31 8.67 -22.68 -14.39
CA ASP A 31 7.98 -23.89 -13.93
C ASP A 31 6.54 -23.54 -13.50
N GLU A 32 5.54 -24.24 -14.05
CA GLU A 32 4.09 -24.02 -13.79
C GLU A 32 3.70 -24.07 -12.30
N ASP A 33 4.51 -24.73 -11.46
CA ASP A 33 4.27 -24.87 -10.02
C ASP A 33 4.98 -23.81 -9.16
N GLN A 34 5.74 -22.89 -9.75
CA GLN A 34 6.53 -21.91 -9.01
C GLN A 34 5.94 -20.50 -9.06
N THR A 35 5.92 -19.84 -7.90
CA THR A 35 5.55 -18.43 -7.81
C THR A 35 6.51 -17.59 -8.65
N PRO A 36 5.98 -16.66 -9.47
CA PRO A 36 6.81 -15.72 -10.22
C PRO A 36 7.72 -14.93 -9.28
N GLY A 37 8.95 -14.66 -9.72
CA GLY A 37 9.91 -13.86 -8.97
C GLY A 37 9.51 -12.39 -8.92
N GLU A 38 9.98 -11.71 -7.88
CA GLU A 38 9.72 -10.29 -7.71
C GLU A 38 11.00 -9.46 -7.83
N VAL A 39 10.96 -8.43 -8.67
CA VAL A 39 11.97 -7.36 -8.68
C VAL A 39 11.29 -6.08 -8.22
N LYS A 40 11.66 -5.58 -7.04
CA LYS A 40 11.02 -4.43 -6.40
C LYS A 40 12.03 -3.34 -6.08
N ILE A 41 11.60 -2.09 -6.18
CA ILE A 41 12.38 -0.91 -5.81
C ILE A 41 11.68 -0.20 -4.66
N SER A 42 12.41 0.11 -3.60
CA SER A 42 11.86 0.82 -2.45
C SER A 42 11.23 2.15 -2.86
N GLY A 43 10.01 2.40 -2.38
CA GLY A 43 9.21 3.57 -2.76
C GLY A 43 8.28 3.32 -3.96
N PHE A 44 8.48 2.25 -4.72
CA PHE A 44 7.63 1.87 -5.85
C PHE A 44 6.82 0.62 -5.52
N THR A 45 5.60 0.53 -6.06
CA THR A 45 4.68 -0.59 -5.80
C THR A 45 4.74 -1.68 -6.85
N ASP A 46 5.26 -1.35 -8.04
CA ASP A 46 5.26 -2.25 -9.18
C ASP A 46 6.35 -3.33 -9.08
N ASN A 47 6.06 -4.47 -9.73
CA ASN A 47 7.03 -5.54 -9.94
C ASN A 47 7.69 -5.34 -11.31
N PHE A 48 9.02 -5.19 -11.33
CA PHE A 48 9.81 -4.97 -12.54
C PHE A 48 10.23 -6.27 -13.23
N ALA A 49 9.94 -7.44 -12.64
CA ALA A 49 10.41 -8.73 -13.14
C ALA A 49 9.98 -9.01 -14.60
N SER A 50 8.70 -8.81 -14.93
CA SER A 50 8.19 -9.04 -16.29
C SER A 50 8.79 -8.10 -17.33
N TYR A 51 9.14 -6.87 -16.92
CA TYR A 51 9.81 -5.90 -17.79
C TYR A 51 11.26 -6.30 -18.11
N LEU A 52 11.95 -6.98 -17.19
CA LEU A 52 13.35 -7.36 -17.35
C LEU A 52 13.57 -8.53 -18.31
N GLU A 53 12.56 -9.37 -18.49
CA GLU A 53 12.61 -10.51 -19.41
C GLU A 53 12.19 -10.16 -20.85
N CYS A 54 11.76 -8.93 -21.08
CA CYS A 54 11.26 -8.54 -22.38
C CYS A 54 12.40 -8.05 -23.30
N GLU A 55 12.75 -8.86 -24.30
CA GLU A 55 13.76 -8.53 -25.34
C GLU A 55 13.17 -7.96 -26.65
N THR A 56 11.85 -7.79 -26.80
CA THR A 56 11.20 -7.42 -28.08
C THR A 56 10.18 -6.27 -27.97
N ASP A 57 9.72 -5.73 -29.10
CA ASP A 57 8.77 -4.60 -29.19
C ASP A 57 7.35 -4.85 -28.60
N GLN A 58 7.10 -6.03 -28.02
CA GLN A 58 5.83 -6.40 -27.39
C GLN A 58 5.93 -6.49 -25.86
N CYS A 59 6.73 -5.63 -25.25
CA CYS A 59 6.75 -5.53 -23.80
C CYS A 59 5.41 -5.01 -23.26
N GLU A 60 5.02 -5.53 -22.11
CA GLU A 60 4.07 -4.81 -21.25
C GLU A 60 4.59 -3.39 -20.99
N GLU A 61 3.65 -2.48 -20.78
CA GLU A 61 3.95 -1.08 -20.51
C GLU A 61 4.97 -0.96 -19.37
N LEU A 62 5.99 -0.13 -19.56
CA LEU A 62 7.06 0.06 -18.57
C LEU A 62 6.45 0.35 -17.20
N PRO A 63 6.62 -0.53 -16.19
CA PRO A 63 6.03 -0.32 -14.88
C PRO A 63 6.51 0.98 -14.26
N CYS A 64 5.67 1.60 -13.44
CA CYS A 64 6.00 2.89 -12.87
C CYS A 64 7.24 2.79 -11.98
N GLY A 65 8.18 3.70 -12.17
CA GLY A 65 9.51 3.59 -11.56
C GLY A 65 10.56 2.91 -12.42
N GLY A 66 10.22 2.45 -13.63
CA GLY A 66 11.19 1.77 -14.49
C GLY A 66 12.02 2.73 -15.33
N ALA A 67 11.48 3.93 -15.61
CA ALA A 67 12.18 4.97 -16.34
C ALA A 67 13.27 5.63 -15.48
N MET A 68 14.38 6.02 -16.09
CA MET A 68 15.43 6.77 -15.38
C MET A 68 14.90 8.11 -14.87
N GLY A 69 15.25 8.45 -13.63
CA GLY A 69 14.85 9.72 -13.00
C GLY A 69 13.39 9.77 -12.54
N SER A 70 12.60 8.72 -12.73
CA SER A 70 11.25 8.63 -12.18
C SER A 70 11.30 8.68 -10.65
N VAL A 71 10.45 9.49 -10.03
CA VAL A 71 10.31 9.53 -8.57
C VAL A 71 9.05 8.79 -8.13
N PRO A 72 9.00 8.27 -6.88
CA PRO A 72 7.84 7.55 -6.35
C PRO A 72 6.50 8.29 -6.48
N THR A 73 6.52 9.63 -6.42
CA THR A 73 5.33 10.47 -6.52
C THR A 73 4.70 10.51 -7.91
N ASP A 74 5.48 10.16 -8.95
CA ASP A 74 4.98 10.08 -10.32
C ASP A 74 4.16 8.80 -10.55
N CYS A 75 4.27 7.84 -9.64
CA CYS A 75 3.48 6.64 -9.67
C CYS A 75 2.13 6.90 -9.04
N GLU A 76 1.08 6.58 -9.78
CA GLU A 76 -0.22 6.36 -9.20
C GLU A 76 -0.04 5.30 -8.12
N VAL A 77 -0.06 5.75 -6.87
CA VAL A 77 -0.56 4.94 -5.77
C VAL A 77 -1.94 4.52 -6.26
N LYS A 78 -2.07 3.31 -6.83
CA LYS A 78 -3.38 2.63 -6.86
C LYS A 78 -3.90 2.85 -5.47
N GLU A 79 -4.90 3.73 -5.32
CA GLU A 79 -5.44 4.09 -4.02
C GLU A 79 -5.58 2.76 -3.28
N PRO A 80 -4.90 2.53 -2.15
CA PRO A 80 -5.16 1.33 -1.38
C PRO A 80 -6.65 1.35 -1.17
N GLU A 81 -7.36 0.35 -1.71
CA GLU A 81 -8.82 0.26 -1.65
C GLU A 81 -9.22 0.83 -0.31
N LYS A 82 -9.92 1.99 -0.31
CA LYS A 82 -10.20 2.72 0.93
C LYS A 82 -10.70 1.67 1.90
N LYS A 83 -9.88 1.28 2.89
CA LYS A 83 -10.36 0.51 4.03
C LYS A 83 -11.53 1.34 4.48
N LYS A 84 -12.74 0.80 4.38
CA LYS A 84 -13.98 1.47 4.76
C LYS A 84 -13.73 2.02 6.16
N GLY A 85 -13.32 3.28 6.24
CA GLY A 85 -13.25 4.01 7.47
C GLY A 85 -14.67 3.96 8.02
N PHE A 86 -14.79 3.74 9.32
CA PHE A 86 -16.09 3.73 9.99
C PHE A 86 -16.90 4.90 9.45
N PRO A 87 -18.10 4.63 8.91
CA PRO A 87 -18.75 5.62 8.10
C PRO A 87 -19.08 6.81 8.99
N SER A 88 -18.91 8.04 8.51
CA SER A 88 -19.03 9.25 9.36
C SER A 88 -20.37 9.34 10.10
N TRP A 89 -21.42 8.65 9.63
CA TRP A 89 -22.69 8.51 10.35
C TRP A 89 -22.60 7.66 11.63
N ALA A 90 -21.71 6.67 11.70
CA ALA A 90 -21.49 5.84 12.89
C ALA A 90 -20.87 6.65 14.04
N ILE A 91 -19.99 7.60 13.75
CA ILE A 91 -19.39 8.49 14.75
C ILE A 91 -20.48 9.39 15.37
N ALA A 92 -21.39 9.92 14.55
CA ALA A 92 -22.51 10.74 15.03
C ALA A 92 -23.44 9.96 15.97
N VAL A 93 -23.71 8.68 15.68
CA VAL A 93 -24.55 7.81 16.52
C VAL A 93 -23.89 7.53 17.88
N ILE A 94 -22.59 7.26 17.90
CA ILE A 94 -21.85 6.99 19.15
C ILE A 94 -21.90 8.22 20.08
N ILE A 95 -21.69 9.42 19.54
CA ILE A 95 -21.67 10.66 20.33
C ILE A 95 -23.07 10.94 20.93
N ALA A 96 -24.13 10.82 20.13
CA ALA A 96 -25.49 11.03 20.60
C ALA A 96 -25.90 10.02 21.70
N GLY A 97 -25.50 8.75 21.54
CA GLY A 97 -25.75 7.71 22.54
C GLY A 97 -25.04 7.98 23.87
N ALA A 98 -23.77 8.39 23.83
CA ALA A 98 -23.00 8.71 25.05
C ALA A 98 -23.64 9.87 25.84
N LEU A 99 -24.09 10.93 25.17
CA LEU A 99 -24.74 12.07 25.83
C LEU A 99 -26.05 11.68 26.53
N LEU A 100 -26.86 10.82 25.93
CA LEU A 100 -28.09 10.32 26.56
C LEU A 100 -27.80 9.49 27.81
N ILE A 101 -26.79 8.61 27.75
CA ILE A 101 -26.42 7.78 28.91
C ILE A 101 -25.96 8.66 30.08
N VAL A 102 -25.12 9.67 29.83
CA VAL A 102 -24.66 10.60 30.87
C VAL A 102 -25.83 11.36 31.50
N ALA A 103 -26.79 11.84 30.70
CA ALA A 103 -27.97 12.53 31.21
C ALA A 103 -28.80 11.62 32.14
N VAL A 104 -29.02 10.35 31.75
CA VAL A 104 -29.76 9.38 32.58
C VAL A 104 -29.04 9.11 33.90
N ILE A 105 -27.71 8.94 33.88
CA ILE A 105 -26.92 8.72 35.10
C ILE A 105 -27.05 9.91 36.06
N VAL A 106 -26.96 11.15 35.55
CA VAL A 106 -27.11 12.36 36.36
C VAL A 106 -28.49 12.40 37.04
N VAL A 107 -29.56 12.08 36.30
CA VAL A 107 -30.92 12.03 36.86
C VAL A 107 -31.04 10.97 37.95
N ILE A 108 -30.48 9.77 37.75
CA ILE A 108 -30.49 8.71 38.77
C ILE A 108 -29.75 9.16 40.03
N VAL A 109 -28.56 9.74 39.90
CA VAL A 109 -27.78 10.24 41.04
C VAL A 109 -28.56 11.32 41.79
N LEU A 110 -29.18 12.25 41.09
CA LEU A 110 -30.03 13.27 41.72
C LEU A 110 -31.21 12.64 42.46
N CYS A 111 -31.91 11.67 41.88
CA CYS A 111 -33.00 10.95 42.56
C CYS A 111 -32.53 10.21 43.81
N LEU A 112 -31.34 9.60 43.78
CA LEU A 112 -30.76 8.91 44.94
C LEU A 112 -30.43 9.90 46.07
N ILE A 113 -29.88 11.08 45.73
CA ILE A 113 -29.61 12.14 46.71
C ILE A 113 -30.93 12.65 47.30
N TYR A 114 -31.91 12.96 46.44
CA TYR A 114 -33.20 13.52 46.86
C TYR A 114 -34.03 12.54 47.70
N LYS A 115 -33.87 11.23 47.49
CA LYS A 115 -34.50 10.20 48.34
C LYS A 115 -33.75 9.95 49.64
N LYS A 116 -32.47 10.31 49.72
CA LYS A 116 -31.63 10.12 50.91
C LYS A 116 -31.77 11.28 51.90
N VAL A 117 -32.10 12.47 51.42
CA VAL A 117 -32.50 13.65 52.21
C VAL A 117 -33.95 13.49 52.67
#